data_AF-A0A9C7W1X2-F1
#
_entry.id   AF-A0A9C7W1X2-F1
#
_cell.length_a   1.000
_cell.length_b   1.000
_cell.length_c   1.000
_cell.angle_alpha   90.00
_cell.angle_beta   90.00
_cell.angle_gamma   90.00
#
_symmetry.space_group_name_H-M   'P 1'
#
loop_
_entity.id
_entity.type
_entity.pdbx_description
1 polymer ?
#
loop_
_entity_poly.entity_id
_entity_poly.type
_entity_poly.pdbx_seq_one_letter_code
_entity_poly.pdbx_strand_id
1 'polypeptide(L)' 'MSNKNLYTLFLKHSPKDGNAVFLDVVDGRNLTYTELHTQTGQMLNLLTQKGVLKGDRVVVQVDKSIEAV' A
#
# COMPACT_ATOMS: atom_id res chain seq x y z
N MET A 1 20.17 14.38 -2.23
CA MET A 1 18.73 14.59 -2.55
C MET A 1 17.91 13.57 -1.78
N SER A 2 16.76 13.95 -1.21
CA SER A 2 15.87 12.99 -0.53
C SER A 2 15.14 12.12 -1.56
N ASN A 3 15.04 10.80 -1.30
CA ASN A 3 14.22 9.88 -2.09
C ASN A 3 12.74 10.31 -1.97
N LYS A 4 12.08 10.60 -3.11
CA LYS A 4 10.68 11.03 -3.17
C LYS A 4 9.69 9.89 -3.44
N ASN A 5 10.14 8.64 -3.37
CA ASN A 5 9.26 7.48 -3.49
C ASN A 5 8.31 7.42 -2.27
N LEU A 6 7.00 7.52 -2.53
CA LEU A 6 5.97 7.57 -1.49
C LEU A 6 6.00 6.35 -0.57
N TYR A 7 6.16 5.15 -1.14
CA TYR A 7 6.23 3.92 -0.37
C TYR A 7 7.43 3.90 0.59
N THR A 8 8.59 4.41 0.16
CA THR A 8 9.76 4.57 1.04
C THR A 8 9.48 5.55 2.19
N LEU A 9 8.68 6.60 1.94
CA LEU A 9 8.27 7.51 3.00
C LEU A 9 7.34 6.85 4.02
N PHE A 10 6.42 5.97 3.59
CA PHE A 10 5.60 5.19 4.51
C PHE A 10 6.44 4.30 5.42
N LEU A 11 7.41 3.56 4.86
CA LEU A 11 8.31 2.72 5.65
C LEU A 11 9.22 3.53 6.60
N LYS A 12 9.64 4.72 6.18
CA LYS A 12 10.49 5.58 7.01
C LYS A 12 9.74 6.12 8.23
N HIS A 13 8.47 6.43 8.09
CA HIS A 13 7.65 7.04 9.14
C HIS A 13 6.73 6.02 9.83
N SER A 14 6.80 4.74 9.47
CA SER A 14 6.03 3.70 10.14
C SER A 14 6.45 3.59 11.61
N PRO A 15 5.50 3.42 12.55
CA PRO A 15 5.81 3.12 13.94
C PRO A 15 6.70 1.87 14.08
N LYS A 16 7.37 1.74 15.22
CA LYS A 16 8.14 0.52 15.54
C LYS A 16 7.23 -0.71 15.68
N ASP A 17 6.01 -0.50 16.17
CA ASP A 17 4.99 -1.52 16.23
C ASP A 17 4.29 -1.65 14.87
N GLY A 18 4.54 -2.76 14.19
CA GLY A 18 3.92 -3.04 12.88
C GLY A 18 2.42 -3.25 12.95
N ASN A 19 1.85 -3.52 14.14
CA ASN A 19 0.41 -3.63 14.35
C ASN A 19 -0.26 -2.28 14.58
N ALA A 20 0.49 -1.18 14.57
CA ALA A 20 -0.09 0.15 14.58
C ALA A 20 -1.02 0.33 13.36
N VAL A 21 -2.16 0.97 13.60
CA VAL A 21 -3.17 1.25 12.58
C VAL A 21 -2.60 2.25 11.57
N PHE A 22 -2.63 1.88 10.29
CA PHE A 22 -2.32 2.74 9.15
C PHE A 22 -3.58 3.43 8.63
N LEU A 23 -4.66 2.66 8.46
CA LEU A 23 -5.99 3.15 8.08
C LEU A 23 -7.06 2.42 8.88
N ASP A 24 -8.11 3.14 9.28
CA ASP A 24 -9.33 2.58 9.83
C ASP A 24 -10.54 2.99 8.98
N VAL A 25 -11.65 2.30 9.19
CA VAL A 25 -12.96 2.68 8.65
C VAL A 25 -14.02 2.63 9.73
N VAL A 26 -15.13 3.30 9.45
CA VAL A 26 -16.27 3.44 10.37
C VAL A 26 -16.87 2.08 10.77
N ASP A 27 -16.71 1.04 9.94
CA ASP A 27 -17.20 -0.32 10.24
C ASP A 27 -16.32 -1.12 11.22
N GLY A 28 -15.22 -0.53 11.71
CA GLY A 28 -14.33 -1.12 12.71
C GLY A 28 -13.22 -1.98 12.12
N ARG A 29 -13.17 -2.18 10.80
CA ARG A 29 -11.99 -2.76 10.15
C ARG A 29 -10.83 -1.77 10.17
N ASN A 30 -9.63 -2.31 10.22
CA ASN A 30 -8.40 -1.55 10.09
C ASN A 30 -7.41 -2.26 9.17
N LEU A 31 -6.46 -1.48 8.69
CA LEU A 31 -5.26 -1.92 7.99
C LEU A 31 -4.07 -1.48 8.82
N THR A 32 -3.24 -2.43 9.22
CA THR A 32 -2.00 -2.16 9.96
C THR A 32 -0.83 -1.86 9.02
N TYR A 33 0.27 -1.31 9.54
CA TYR A 33 1.48 -1.10 8.76
C TYR A 33 2.11 -2.42 8.23
N THR A 34 2.03 -3.50 9.02
CA THR A 34 2.45 -4.83 8.56
C THR A 34 1.60 -5.31 7.39
N GLU A 35 0.28 -5.19 7.48
CA GLU A 35 -0.63 -5.61 6.41
C GLU A 35 -0.47 -4.76 5.15
N LEU A 36 -0.28 -3.44 5.30
CA LEU A 36 0.05 -2.54 4.18
C LEU A 36 1.27 -3.04 3.41
N HIS A 37 2.35 -3.39 4.12
CA HIS A 37 3.58 -3.91 3.51
C HIS A 37 3.32 -5.22 2.75
N THR A 38 2.63 -6.17 3.38
CA THR A 38 2.31 -7.46 2.79
C THR A 38 1.42 -7.32 1.55
N GLN A 39 0.31 -6.58 1.65
CA GLN A 39 -0.65 -6.40 0.55
C GLN A 39 -0.01 -5.63 -0.62
N THR A 40 0.80 -4.61 -0.35
CA THR A 40 1.57 -3.90 -1.40
C THR A 40 2.50 -4.86 -2.15
N GLY A 41 3.19 -5.76 -1.42
CA GLY A 41 4.05 -6.77 -2.02
C GLY A 41 3.29 -7.77 -2.90
N GLN A 42 2.11 -8.21 -2.46
CA GLN A 42 1.23 -9.09 -3.24
C GLN A 42 0.77 -8.41 -4.54
N MET A 43 0.34 -7.15 -4.47
CA MET A 43 -0.05 -6.36 -5.63
C MET A 43 1.12 -6.18 -6.61
N LEU A 44 2.31 -5.85 -6.10
CA LEU A 44 3.52 -5.71 -6.92
C LEU A 44 3.83 -7.01 -7.68
N ASN A 45 3.77 -8.15 -7.00
CA ASN A 45 4.01 -9.46 -7.62
C ASN A 45 2.99 -9.74 -8.73
N LEU A 46 1.71 -9.48 -8.49
CA LEU A 46 0.66 -9.65 -9.48
C LEU A 46 0.87 -8.74 -10.70
N LEU A 47 1.14 -7.45 -10.49
CA LEU A 47 1.38 -6.50 -11.58
C LEU A 47 2.63 -6.89 -12.40
N THR A 48 3.68 -7.33 -11.72
CA THR A 48 4.90 -7.84 -12.38
C THR A 48 4.60 -9.06 -13.24
N GLN A 49 3.81 -10.01 -12.75
CA GLN A 49 3.38 -11.18 -13.52
C GLN A 49 2.49 -10.82 -14.72
N LYS A 50 1.76 -9.69 -14.66
CA LYS A 50 1.00 -9.14 -15.78
C LYS A 50 1.85 -8.34 -16.76
N GLY A 51 3.15 -8.24 -16.54
CA GLY A 51 4.09 -7.56 -17.43
C GLY A 51 4.15 -6.05 -17.27
N VAL A 52 3.64 -5.51 -16.15
CA VAL A 52 3.71 -4.07 -15.86
C VAL A 52 5.15 -3.65 -15.58
N LEU A 53 5.60 -2.60 -16.26
CA LEU A 53 6.94 -2.04 -16.15
C LEU A 53 6.91 -0.62 -15.58
N LYS A 54 8.09 -0.14 -15.18
CA LYS A 54 8.25 1.25 -14.72
C LYS A 54 7.84 2.22 -15.83
N GLY A 55 6.88 3.10 -15.53
CA GLY A 55 6.36 4.09 -16.48
C GLY A 55 5.01 3.70 -17.08
N ASP A 56 4.59 2.44 -16.93
CA ASP A 56 3.26 2.00 -17.32
C ASP A 56 2.19 2.63 -16.44
N ARG A 57 0.97 2.67 -16.98
CA ARG A 57 -0.21 3.21 -16.31
C ARG A 57 -1.16 2.07 -16.01
N VAL A 58 -1.53 1.93 -14.74
CA VAL A 58 -2.55 1.00 -14.27
C VAL A 58 -3.77 1.83 -13.91
N VAL A 59 -4.92 1.48 -14.48
CA VAL A 59 -6.21 2.09 -14.14
C VAL A 59 -6.92 1.17 -13.15
N VAL A 60 -7.49 1.76 -12.10
CA VAL A 60 -8.26 1.06 -11.08
C VAL A 60 -9.63 1.75 -10.98
N GLN A 61 -10.71 0.97 -11.07
CA GLN A 61 -12.07 1.42 -10.83
C GLN A 61 -12.65 0.57 -9.70
N VAL A 62 -12.78 1.18 -8.53
CA VAL A 62 -13.29 0.56 -7.30
C VAL A 62 -14.10 1.59 -6.54
N ASP A 63 -15.02 1.13 -5.70
CA ASP A 63 -15.71 2.00 -4.73
C ASP A 63 -14.74 2.47 -3.63
N LYS A 64 -15.18 3.44 -2.82
CA LYS A 64 -14.40 3.89 -1.66
C LYS A 64 -14.31 2.75 -0.64
N SER A 65 -13.12 2.18 -0.49
CA SER A 65 -12.85 1.11 0.48
C SER A 65 -11.42 1.21 1.06
N ILE A 66 -11.05 0.32 2.00
CA ILE A 66 -9.68 0.21 2.53
C ILE A 66 -8.75 -0.30 1.43
N GLU A 67 -9.22 -1.28 0.67
CA GLU A 67 -8.48 -1.97 -0.40
C GLU A 67 -8.17 -1.05 -1.60
N ALA A 68 -8.83 0.12 -1.68
CA ALA A 68 -8.62 1.12 -2.72
C ALA A 68 -7.43 2.06 -2.45
N VAL A 69 -6.74 1.92 -1.30
CA VAL A 69 -5.58 2.74 -0.91
C VAL A 69 -4.28 2.01 -1.21
#